data_AF-A0A1M3N767-F1
#
_entry.id   AF-A0A1M3N767-F1
#
_cell.length_a   1.000
_cell.length_b   1.000
_cell.length_c   1.000
_cell.angle_alpha   90.00
_cell.angle_beta   90.00
_cell.angle_gamma   90.00
#
_symmetry.space_group_name_H-M   'P 1'
#
loop_
_entity.id
_entity.type
_entity.pdbx_description
1 polymer ?
#
loop_
_entity_poly.entity_id
_entity_poly.type
_entity_poly.pdbx_seq_one_letter_code
_entity_poly.pdbx_strand_id
1 'polypeptide(L)'
;MLLSSKMRVGLIVAGSVAALVLACGSETGSEFDPNGGASSGSMQDGSFGSSSGDLPDADLYANDPPPKWCGPGGDPAPPPPGGTEECPDDKNKPGCGCTTAREKAACWTGLRKHRNLGICKDGQTTCTRRNENSLEWGPCEGEVLPAPGATKGKEACGCFSAGQWKIANLSPCTMTFTDGSGTKVNAVSTILDGNTSKCPDQNPPTAAPAQAWSTNTLNVDCAGHFKLCLRIRQGVFETPSSNDCVLAEVCAESDYKTANVEQAWPDLPGWLGKDPACAKKWSDVPDSTSAGYAEMIVKGQSVRCDAIDDGKGGDLVFNRVKYCPRACNQSANANLPECVSCQQSGQGQF
;
A
#
# COMPACT_ATOMS: atom_id res chain seq x y z
N MET A 1 6.83 61.43 15.65
CA MET A 1 8.09 61.61 14.91
C MET A 1 8.94 60.36 15.13
N LEU A 2 9.10 59.52 14.09
CA LEU A 2 10.39 59.11 13.49
C LEU A 2 11.21 58.16 14.42
N LEU A 3 11.65 56.94 14.05
CA LEU A 3 12.03 56.39 12.76
C LEU A 3 11.99 54.86 12.77
N SER A 4 11.73 54.32 11.59
CA SER A 4 11.87 52.94 11.14
C SER A 4 13.33 52.48 11.08
N SER A 5 13.61 51.20 11.34
CA SER A 5 14.83 50.56 10.82
C SER A 5 14.56 49.10 10.46
N LYS A 6 14.60 48.82 9.16
CA LYS A 6 14.58 47.50 8.54
C LYS A 6 16.02 46.96 8.54
N MET A 7 16.25 45.78 9.08
CA MET A 7 17.51 45.06 8.87
C MET A 7 17.23 43.80 8.05
N ARG A 8 17.63 43.85 6.78
CA ARG A 8 17.74 42.69 5.89
C ARG A 8 19.12 42.08 6.11
N VAL A 9 19.18 40.81 6.51
CA VAL A 9 20.41 40.01 6.43
C VAL A 9 20.14 38.89 5.45
N GLY A 10 20.82 38.95 4.30
CA GLY A 10 20.94 37.83 3.39
C GLY A 10 22.07 36.92 3.87
N LEU A 11 21.86 35.61 3.80
CA LEU A 11 22.94 34.63 3.86
C LEU A 11 22.79 33.67 2.69
N ILE A 12 23.82 33.64 1.85
CA ILE A 12 24.10 32.69 0.79
C ILE A 12 25.19 31.77 1.33
N VAL A 13 24.95 30.45 1.41
CA VAL A 13 25.98 29.37 1.39
C VAL A 13 25.25 28.11 0.90
N ALA A 14 25.38 27.73 -0.37
CA ALA A 14 26.39 26.82 -0.95
C ALA A 14 26.20 25.35 -0.52
N GLY A 15 25.88 24.51 -1.49
CA GLY A 15 25.55 23.11 -1.31
C GLY A 15 26.76 22.20 -1.07
N SER A 16 26.47 20.98 -0.66
CA SER A 16 27.31 19.80 -0.88
C SER A 16 26.39 18.58 -0.92
N VAL A 17 26.25 18.03 -2.12
CA VAL A 17 25.65 16.72 -2.38
C VAL A 17 26.72 15.68 -2.12
N ALA A 18 26.58 14.89 -1.05
CA ALA A 18 27.36 13.68 -0.87
C ALA A 18 26.47 12.49 -1.23
N ALA A 19 26.63 12.02 -2.46
CA ALA A 19 26.12 10.73 -2.91
C ALA A 19 27.01 9.62 -2.32
N LEU A 20 26.46 8.79 -1.45
CA LEU A 20 27.09 7.55 -1.01
C LEU A 20 26.58 6.41 -1.89
N VAL A 21 27.38 6.09 -2.90
CA VAL A 21 27.31 4.84 -3.67
C VAL A 21 28.05 3.79 -2.86
N LEU A 22 27.35 2.78 -2.36
CA LEU A 22 27.93 1.55 -1.82
C LEU A 22 27.60 0.42 -2.79
N ALA A 23 28.63 -0.04 -3.50
CA ALA A 23 28.59 -1.19 -4.38
C ALA A 23 29.58 -2.26 -3.89
N CYS A 24 29.13 -3.52 -4.01
CA CYS A 24 29.86 -4.77 -4.13
C CYS A 24 30.66 -5.31 -2.94
N GLY A 25 30.14 -6.40 -2.38
CA GLY A 25 30.91 -7.50 -1.79
C GLY A 25 30.30 -8.83 -2.25
N SER A 26 30.83 -9.41 -3.33
CA SER A 26 30.52 -10.76 -3.80
C SER A 26 31.77 -11.60 -3.66
N GLU A 27 31.76 -12.57 -2.74
CA GLU A 27 32.86 -13.54 -2.60
C GLU A 27 32.58 -14.80 -3.43
N THR A 28 33.51 -14.97 -4.37
CA THR A 28 34.03 -16.15 -5.05
C THR A 28 33.64 -17.54 -4.55
N GLY A 29 33.31 -18.43 -5.50
CA GLY A 29 33.40 -19.87 -5.30
C GLY A 29 32.83 -20.72 -6.44
N SER A 30 33.42 -20.67 -7.64
CA SER A 30 33.14 -21.67 -8.69
C SER A 30 34.43 -22.21 -9.28
N GLU A 31 34.66 -23.48 -8.98
CA GLU A 31 35.74 -24.35 -9.46
C GLU A 31 35.59 -24.59 -10.97
N PHE A 32 36.66 -24.37 -11.74
CA PHE A 32 36.72 -24.75 -13.15
C PHE A 32 37.43 -26.10 -13.28
N ASP A 33 36.71 -27.07 -13.83
CA ASP A 33 37.16 -28.42 -14.15
C ASP A 33 37.88 -28.43 -15.52
N PRO A 34 39.18 -28.75 -15.62
CA PRO A 34 39.95 -28.59 -16.86
C PRO A 34 39.88 -29.79 -17.84
N ASN A 35 38.92 -30.71 -17.70
CA ASN A 35 38.82 -31.89 -18.55
C ASN A 35 37.46 -32.04 -19.25
N GLY A 36 37.31 -31.42 -20.43
CA GLY A 36 36.14 -31.58 -21.28
C GLY A 36 36.51 -31.48 -22.76
N GLY A 37 36.54 -32.63 -23.44
CA GLY A 37 37.07 -32.85 -24.79
C GLY A 37 36.56 -31.93 -25.90
N ALA A 38 37.48 -31.63 -26.81
CA ALA A 38 37.23 -31.03 -28.11
C ALA A 38 36.24 -31.88 -28.93
N SER A 39 35.14 -31.27 -29.36
CA SER A 39 34.29 -31.81 -30.42
C SER A 39 34.15 -30.75 -31.52
N SER A 40 34.77 -31.04 -32.66
CA SER A 40 34.57 -30.35 -33.93
C SER A 40 33.14 -30.58 -34.43
N GLY A 41 32.44 -29.52 -34.85
CA GLY A 41 31.17 -29.69 -35.55
C GLY A 41 30.55 -28.39 -36.06
N SER A 42 30.67 -28.19 -37.38
CA SER A 42 29.63 -27.66 -38.26
C SER A 42 29.09 -26.24 -38.02
N MET A 43 29.51 -25.30 -38.86
CA MET A 43 28.76 -24.07 -39.13
C MET A 43 27.42 -24.44 -39.78
N GLN A 44 26.31 -24.07 -39.14
CA GLN A 44 24.97 -24.17 -39.69
C GLN A 44 24.31 -22.80 -39.72
N ASP A 45 23.74 -22.51 -40.89
CA ASP A 45 23.11 -21.26 -41.32
C ASP A 45 21.98 -20.77 -40.43
N GLY A 46 21.70 -19.47 -40.56
CA GLY A 46 20.83 -18.69 -39.69
C GLY A 46 19.41 -19.22 -39.51
N SER A 47 19.00 -19.24 -38.24
CA SER A 47 17.61 -19.22 -37.81
C SER A 47 17.54 -18.41 -36.53
N PHE A 48 16.87 -17.25 -36.59
CA PHE A 48 16.58 -16.42 -35.42
C PHE A 48 15.53 -17.14 -34.55
N GLY A 49 15.99 -18.10 -33.75
CA GLY A 49 15.20 -18.77 -32.73
C GLY A 49 14.96 -17.82 -31.56
N SER A 50 13.74 -17.29 -31.46
CA SER A 50 13.24 -16.68 -30.23
C SER A 50 13.35 -17.70 -29.11
N SER A 51 14.33 -17.49 -28.24
CA SER A 51 14.56 -18.32 -27.06
C SER A 51 13.68 -17.79 -25.92
N SER A 52 12.37 -18.03 -26.03
CA SER A 52 11.45 -17.92 -24.90
C SER A 52 11.23 -19.32 -24.35
N GLY A 53 11.92 -19.63 -23.26
CA GLY A 53 11.87 -20.93 -22.62
C GLY A 53 10.46 -21.29 -22.12
N ASP A 54 9.98 -22.43 -22.61
CA ASP A 54 9.13 -23.46 -21.98
C ASP A 54 8.43 -23.11 -20.64
N LEU A 55 7.52 -22.15 -20.68
CA LEU A 55 6.21 -22.36 -20.05
C LEU A 55 5.24 -22.56 -21.21
N PRO A 56 4.30 -23.52 -21.13
CA PRO A 56 3.26 -23.62 -22.16
C PRO A 56 2.60 -22.24 -22.22
N ASP A 57 2.69 -21.63 -23.39
CA ASP A 57 2.09 -20.36 -23.77
C ASP A 57 0.56 -20.57 -23.79
N ALA A 58 0.01 -20.91 -22.62
CA ALA A 58 -1.40 -21.07 -22.39
C ALA A 58 -1.96 -19.70 -22.70
N ASP A 59 -2.65 -19.59 -23.83
CA ASP A 59 -3.20 -18.33 -24.33
C ASP A 59 -3.88 -17.61 -23.16
N LEU A 60 -3.20 -16.62 -22.59
CA LEU A 60 -3.65 -15.93 -21.38
C LEU A 60 -5.01 -15.28 -21.64
N TYR A 61 -5.36 -15.06 -22.90
CA TYR A 61 -6.62 -14.53 -23.37
C TYR A 61 -7.75 -15.57 -23.34
N ALA A 62 -7.46 -16.84 -23.64
CA ALA A 62 -8.45 -17.92 -23.59
C ALA A 62 -8.96 -18.20 -22.16
N ASN A 63 -8.16 -17.85 -21.14
CA ASN A 63 -8.50 -17.99 -19.73
C ASN A 63 -8.76 -16.65 -19.02
N ASP A 64 -9.13 -15.61 -19.78
CA ASP A 64 -9.42 -14.28 -19.23
C ASP A 64 -10.92 -13.96 -19.28
N PRO A 65 -11.74 -14.57 -18.41
CA PRO A 65 -13.17 -14.31 -18.38
C PRO A 65 -13.43 -12.82 -18.10
N PRO A 66 -14.58 -12.30 -18.56
CA PRO A 66 -15.03 -10.96 -18.16
C PRO A 66 -14.98 -10.83 -16.63
N PRO A 67 -14.53 -9.67 -16.10
CA PRO A 67 -14.49 -9.46 -14.67
C PRO A 67 -15.88 -9.64 -14.08
N LYS A 68 -16.00 -10.48 -13.06
CA LYS A 68 -17.24 -10.61 -12.30
C LYS A 68 -17.53 -9.28 -11.62
N TRP A 69 -18.79 -8.89 -11.56
CA TRP A 69 -19.21 -7.67 -10.86
C TRP A 69 -19.76 -8.02 -9.48
N CYS A 70 -19.10 -7.53 -8.44
CA CYS A 70 -19.52 -7.56 -7.04
C CYS A 70 -19.65 -6.12 -6.49
N GLY A 71 -20.06 -5.17 -7.34
CA GLY A 71 -20.27 -3.79 -6.91
C GLY A 71 -21.39 -3.64 -5.88
N PRO A 72 -21.52 -2.44 -5.28
CA PRO A 72 -22.60 -2.14 -4.33
C PRO A 72 -23.97 -2.49 -4.92
N GLY A 73 -24.86 -3.00 -4.06
CA GLY A 73 -26.20 -3.40 -4.49
C GLY A 73 -26.96 -2.24 -5.15
N GLY A 74 -27.29 -2.40 -6.43
CA GLY A 74 -28.04 -1.41 -7.23
C GLY A 74 -27.25 -0.77 -8.37
N ASP A 75 -25.92 -0.87 -8.36
CA ASP A 75 -25.11 -0.39 -9.49
C ASP A 75 -25.14 -1.43 -10.63
N PRO A 76 -25.50 -1.03 -11.87
CA PRO A 76 -25.49 -1.95 -12.99
C PRO A 76 -24.07 -2.43 -13.26
N ALA A 77 -23.92 -3.73 -13.53
CA ALA A 77 -22.64 -4.27 -13.98
C ALA A 77 -22.19 -3.54 -15.25
N PRO A 78 -20.88 -3.24 -15.41
CA PRO A 78 -20.37 -2.68 -16.64
C PRO A 78 -20.69 -3.62 -17.80
N PRO A 79 -20.99 -3.09 -19.00
CA PRO A 79 -21.23 -3.93 -20.15
C PRO A 79 -20.00 -4.82 -20.41
N PRO A 80 -20.20 -6.07 -20.83
CA PRO A 80 -19.08 -6.93 -21.18
C PRO A 80 -18.26 -6.26 -22.31
N PRO A 81 -16.93 -6.41 -22.29
CA PRO A 81 -16.10 -5.92 -23.38
C PRO A 81 -16.53 -6.55 -24.71
N GLY A 82 -16.44 -5.78 -25.80
CA GLY A 82 -16.69 -6.26 -27.16
C GLY A 82 -15.59 -7.20 -27.68
N GLY A 83 -15.73 -7.61 -28.93
CA GLY A 83 -14.78 -8.49 -29.63
C GLY A 83 -15.07 -9.98 -29.44
N THR A 84 -14.09 -10.82 -29.80
CA THR A 84 -14.12 -12.28 -29.58
C THR A 84 -13.22 -12.66 -28.39
N GLU A 85 -13.28 -13.91 -27.94
CA GLU A 85 -12.37 -14.41 -26.90
C GLU A 85 -10.90 -14.37 -27.36
N GLU A 86 -10.66 -14.63 -28.65
CA GLU A 86 -9.35 -14.58 -29.28
C GLU A 86 -8.87 -13.14 -29.51
N CYS A 87 -9.79 -12.25 -29.90
CA CYS A 87 -9.53 -10.85 -30.21
C CYS A 87 -10.46 -9.91 -29.44
N PRO A 88 -10.23 -9.73 -28.13
CA PRO A 88 -11.03 -8.84 -27.32
C PRO A 88 -10.73 -7.36 -27.64
N ASP A 89 -11.78 -6.60 -27.92
CA ASP A 89 -11.68 -5.20 -28.37
C ASP A 89 -11.02 -4.29 -27.31
N ASP A 90 -11.18 -4.61 -26.03
CA ASP A 90 -10.63 -3.79 -24.95
C ASP A 90 -9.13 -3.96 -24.75
N LYS A 91 -8.52 -5.03 -25.28
CA LYS A 91 -7.09 -5.34 -25.07
C LYS A 91 -6.20 -5.07 -26.28
N ASN A 92 -6.77 -4.95 -27.48
CA ASN A 92 -6.01 -4.78 -28.72
C ASN A 92 -4.84 -5.77 -28.84
N LYS A 93 -5.14 -7.06 -28.68
CA LYS A 93 -4.14 -8.15 -28.67
C LYS A 93 -3.28 -8.12 -29.94
N PRO A 94 -1.95 -8.25 -29.83
CA PRO A 94 -1.08 -8.35 -31.00
C PRO A 94 -1.54 -9.44 -31.98
N GLY A 95 -1.59 -9.12 -33.27
CA GLY A 95 -2.08 -10.01 -34.33
C GLY A 95 -3.59 -9.96 -34.58
N CYS A 96 -4.37 -9.27 -33.74
CA CYS A 96 -5.80 -9.05 -33.99
C CYS A 96 -6.04 -7.92 -34.98
N GLY A 97 -7.14 -8.02 -35.73
CA GLY A 97 -7.52 -7.05 -36.74
C GLY A 97 -7.73 -5.65 -36.18
N CYS A 98 -7.33 -4.63 -36.94
CA CYS A 98 -7.54 -3.22 -36.61
C CYS A 98 -8.08 -2.44 -37.82
N THR A 99 -8.77 -1.32 -37.56
CA THR A 99 -9.54 -0.61 -38.59
C THR A 99 -8.68 0.31 -39.45
N THR A 100 -7.75 1.04 -38.83
CA THR A 100 -6.99 2.10 -39.52
C THR A 100 -5.49 1.88 -39.39
N ALA A 101 -4.78 1.79 -40.52
CA ALA A 101 -3.33 1.67 -40.51
C ALA A 101 -2.67 2.85 -39.78
N ARG A 102 -1.68 2.56 -38.93
CA ARG A 102 -0.97 3.51 -38.04
C ARG A 102 -1.82 4.09 -36.90
N GLU A 103 -3.04 3.61 -36.70
CA GLU A 103 -3.80 3.91 -35.48
C GLU A 103 -3.03 3.42 -34.26
N LYS A 104 -3.09 4.18 -33.17
CA LYS A 104 -2.49 3.83 -31.90
C LYS A 104 -3.58 3.62 -30.87
N ALA A 105 -3.49 2.54 -30.10
CA ALA A 105 -4.43 2.23 -29.05
C ALA A 105 -3.72 1.73 -27.79
N ALA A 106 -4.39 1.82 -26.64
CA ALA A 106 -3.94 1.16 -25.43
C ALA A 106 -4.05 -0.36 -25.61
N CYS A 107 -3.05 -1.11 -25.15
CA CYS A 107 -3.05 -2.57 -25.22
C CYS A 107 -2.70 -3.19 -23.87
N TRP A 108 -3.12 -4.44 -23.70
CA TRP A 108 -2.88 -5.20 -22.47
C TRP A 108 -2.77 -6.68 -22.79
N THR A 109 -1.61 -7.29 -22.51
CA THR A 109 -1.38 -8.73 -22.74
C THR A 109 -1.65 -9.60 -21.51
N GLY A 110 -1.74 -8.98 -20.33
CA GLY A 110 -2.08 -9.68 -19.09
C GLY A 110 -3.57 -10.03 -18.94
N LEU A 111 -3.90 -10.62 -17.79
CA LEU A 111 -5.30 -10.86 -17.38
C LEU A 111 -5.99 -9.54 -17.01
N ARG A 112 -7.28 -9.39 -17.33
CA ARG A 112 -8.08 -8.19 -17.00
C ARG A 112 -8.11 -7.90 -15.51
N LYS A 113 -8.07 -8.95 -14.68
CA LYS A 113 -8.04 -8.81 -13.23
C LYS A 113 -6.84 -8.03 -12.70
N HIS A 114 -5.74 -7.94 -13.45
CA HIS A 114 -4.52 -7.21 -13.08
C HIS A 114 -4.37 -5.85 -13.78
N ARG A 115 -5.27 -5.53 -14.71
CA ARG A 115 -5.15 -4.35 -15.57
C ARG A 115 -5.40 -3.06 -14.78
N ASN A 116 -4.49 -2.09 -14.91
CA ASN A 116 -4.55 -0.77 -14.27
C ASN A 116 -4.62 -0.83 -12.73
N LEU A 117 -3.88 -1.76 -12.12
CA LEU A 117 -3.76 -1.93 -10.67
C LEU A 117 -2.28 -1.84 -10.27
N GLY A 118 -1.96 -1.07 -9.23
CA GLY A 118 -0.58 -0.92 -8.74
C GLY A 118 0.40 -0.39 -9.77
N ILE A 119 1.44 -1.18 -10.06
CA ILE A 119 2.40 -0.87 -11.14
C ILE A 119 1.90 -1.25 -12.51
N CYS A 120 0.88 -2.12 -12.58
CA CYS A 120 0.39 -2.62 -13.85
C CYS A 120 -0.34 -1.54 -14.60
N LYS A 121 0.06 -1.34 -15.84
CA LYS A 121 -0.50 -0.32 -16.73
C LYS A 121 -0.49 -0.83 -18.15
N ASP A 122 -1.45 -0.34 -18.91
CA ASP A 122 -1.53 -0.59 -20.34
C ASP A 122 -0.30 -0.07 -21.06
N GLY A 123 0.09 -0.81 -22.11
CA GLY A 123 1.05 -0.34 -23.08
C GLY A 123 0.36 0.42 -24.22
N GLN A 124 1.12 0.70 -25.27
CA GLN A 124 0.61 1.22 -26.53
C GLN A 124 0.96 0.26 -27.65
N THR A 125 -0.03 -0.06 -28.49
CA THR A 125 0.17 -0.79 -29.75
C THR A 125 -0.12 0.12 -30.93
N THR A 126 0.46 -0.21 -32.07
CA THR A 126 0.22 0.47 -33.35
C THR A 126 -0.36 -0.53 -34.36
N CYS A 127 -1.42 -0.16 -35.04
CA CYS A 127 -2.02 -0.93 -36.11
C CYS A 127 -1.07 -0.94 -37.32
N THR A 128 -0.54 -2.10 -37.67
CA THR A 128 0.42 -2.27 -38.76
C THR A 128 -0.19 -3.08 -39.90
N ARG A 129 0.27 -2.80 -41.12
CA ARG A 129 -0.13 -3.57 -42.29
C ARG A 129 0.68 -4.86 -42.32
N ARG A 130 0.05 -6.00 -42.09
CA ARG A 130 0.72 -7.31 -42.18
C ARG A 130 0.79 -7.78 -43.63
N ASN A 131 -0.33 -7.70 -44.35
CA ASN A 131 -0.45 -8.11 -45.75
C ASN A 131 -1.12 -6.98 -46.56
N GLU A 132 -1.20 -7.12 -47.90
CA GLU A 132 -1.86 -6.11 -48.76
C GLU A 132 -3.31 -5.78 -48.31
N ASN A 133 -4.01 -6.77 -47.77
CA ASN A 133 -5.43 -6.69 -47.40
C ASN A 133 -5.71 -6.87 -45.91
N SER A 134 -4.69 -6.97 -45.05
CA SER A 134 -4.89 -7.12 -43.60
C SER A 134 -4.11 -6.10 -42.78
N LEU A 135 -4.79 -5.57 -41.77
CA LEU A 135 -4.25 -4.70 -40.75
C LEU A 135 -4.35 -5.42 -39.41
N GLU A 136 -3.27 -5.46 -38.65
CA GLU A 136 -3.21 -6.12 -37.36
C GLU A 136 -2.49 -5.26 -36.32
N TRP A 137 -2.92 -5.36 -35.06
CA TRP A 137 -2.23 -4.73 -33.94
C TRP A 137 -0.81 -5.28 -33.80
N GLY A 138 0.17 -4.37 -33.69
CA GLY A 138 1.56 -4.70 -33.41
C GLY A 138 1.80 -5.11 -31.95
N PRO A 139 3.08 -5.27 -31.54
CA PRO A 139 3.43 -5.60 -30.16
C PRO A 139 2.90 -4.53 -29.18
N CYS A 140 2.62 -4.95 -27.95
CA CYS A 140 2.20 -4.05 -26.89
C CYS A 140 3.42 -3.43 -26.19
N GLU A 141 3.77 -2.20 -26.56
CA GLU A 141 4.98 -1.55 -26.06
C GLU A 141 4.72 -0.78 -24.77
N GLY A 142 5.56 -0.98 -23.76
CA GLY A 142 5.54 -0.22 -22.51
C GLY A 142 4.48 -0.63 -21.48
N GLU A 143 3.78 -1.75 -21.72
CA GLU A 143 2.94 -2.36 -20.70
C GLU A 143 3.78 -2.84 -19.51
N VAL A 144 3.16 -2.90 -18.34
CA VAL A 144 3.76 -3.47 -17.13
C VAL A 144 2.87 -4.58 -16.64
N LEU A 145 3.37 -5.81 -16.70
CA LEU A 145 2.67 -7.00 -16.21
C LEU A 145 3.03 -7.26 -14.73
N PRO A 146 2.21 -8.06 -14.01
CA PRO A 146 2.56 -8.49 -12.67
C PRO A 146 3.86 -9.28 -12.66
N ALA A 147 4.62 -9.17 -11.58
CA ALA A 147 5.83 -9.98 -11.44
C ALA A 147 5.45 -11.48 -11.40
N PRO A 148 6.19 -12.36 -12.10
CA PRO A 148 5.90 -13.79 -12.10
C PRO A 148 5.88 -14.36 -10.67
N GLY A 149 4.76 -14.98 -10.29
CA GLY A 149 4.57 -15.57 -8.95
C GLY A 149 4.19 -14.58 -7.86
N ALA A 150 4.06 -13.28 -8.15
CA ALA A 150 3.57 -12.32 -7.17
C ALA A 150 2.08 -12.53 -6.89
N THR A 151 1.76 -12.88 -5.65
CA THR A 151 0.37 -13.07 -5.20
C THR A 151 -0.15 -11.91 -4.35
N LYS A 152 0.72 -10.99 -3.92
CA LYS A 152 0.39 -9.87 -3.03
C LYS A 152 1.19 -8.60 -3.34
N GLY A 153 0.66 -7.49 -2.85
CA GLY A 153 1.33 -6.19 -2.86
C GLY A 153 1.43 -5.58 -4.26
N LYS A 154 2.25 -4.54 -4.35
CA LYS A 154 2.47 -3.73 -5.56
C LYS A 154 2.76 -4.55 -6.82
N GLU A 155 3.55 -5.62 -6.69
CA GLU A 155 4.01 -6.44 -7.81
C GLU A 155 2.97 -7.43 -8.32
N ALA A 156 1.96 -7.77 -7.50
CA ALA A 156 0.88 -8.67 -7.91
C ALA A 156 -0.20 -7.97 -8.71
N CYS A 157 -0.20 -6.64 -8.75
CA CYS A 157 -1.22 -5.82 -9.39
C CYS A 157 -2.64 -6.24 -8.97
N GLY A 158 -2.79 -6.46 -7.66
CA GLY A 158 -4.08 -6.68 -7.02
C GLY A 158 -4.70 -5.37 -6.55
N CYS A 159 -5.92 -5.43 -6.06
CA CYS A 159 -6.52 -4.34 -5.29
C CYS A 159 -5.69 -4.07 -4.03
N PHE A 160 -5.56 -2.81 -3.60
CA PHE A 160 -4.68 -2.39 -2.50
C PHE A 160 -3.17 -2.55 -2.80
N SER A 161 -2.78 -2.40 -4.07
CA SER A 161 -1.38 -2.46 -4.48
C SER A 161 -0.74 -1.06 -4.68
N ALA A 162 -1.57 -0.01 -4.65
CA ALA A 162 -1.17 1.37 -4.53
C ALA A 162 -2.26 2.21 -3.84
N GLY A 163 -1.84 3.27 -3.13
CA GLY A 163 -2.76 4.25 -2.56
C GLY A 163 -2.27 4.83 -1.23
N GLN A 164 -3.21 5.41 -0.47
CA GLN A 164 -2.95 5.98 0.84
C GLN A 164 -4.19 5.96 1.75
N TRP A 165 -4.02 5.55 3.00
CA TRP A 165 -4.99 5.80 4.08
C TRP A 165 -4.42 6.86 5.03
N LYS A 166 -5.05 8.04 5.10
CA LYS A 166 -4.66 9.15 5.98
C LYS A 166 -5.57 9.19 7.20
N ILE A 167 -4.94 9.32 8.37
CA ILE A 167 -5.61 9.37 9.68
C ILE A 167 -5.12 10.61 10.41
N ALA A 168 -6.04 11.51 10.78
CA ALA A 168 -5.71 12.79 11.40
C ALA A 168 -5.15 12.67 12.83
N ASN A 169 -5.58 11.67 13.60
CA ASN A 169 -5.17 11.47 14.99
C ASN A 169 -4.93 10.00 15.31
N LEU A 170 -3.73 9.69 15.76
CA LEU A 170 -3.32 8.35 16.17
C LEU A 170 -2.89 8.27 17.62
N SER A 171 -2.99 9.36 18.39
CA SER A 171 -2.44 9.42 19.73
C SER A 171 -3.30 8.64 20.75
N PRO A 172 -2.76 7.57 21.38
CA PRO A 172 -3.40 6.94 22.52
C PRO A 172 -3.12 7.74 23.80
N CYS A 173 -4.04 7.71 24.75
CA CYS A 173 -3.84 8.22 26.10
C CYS A 173 -3.75 7.05 27.09
N THR A 174 -2.76 7.07 27.99
CA THR A 174 -2.70 6.16 29.14
C THR A 174 -2.98 6.94 30.42
N MET A 175 -3.91 6.44 31.24
CA MET A 175 -4.34 7.08 32.49
C MET A 175 -4.07 6.15 33.67
N THR A 176 -3.34 6.66 34.66
CA THR A 176 -3.05 5.96 35.90
C THR A 176 -4.01 6.41 36.98
N PHE A 177 -4.57 5.44 37.72
CA PHE A 177 -5.48 5.70 38.84
C PHE A 177 -5.28 4.64 39.92
N THR A 178 -5.69 4.97 41.15
CA THR A 178 -5.59 4.05 42.29
C THR A 178 -6.99 3.73 42.78
N ASP A 179 -7.28 2.44 42.96
CA ASP A 179 -8.49 1.97 43.62
C ASP A 179 -8.14 1.13 44.87
N GLY A 180 -9.15 0.57 45.54
CA GLY A 180 -8.95 -0.28 46.71
C GLY A 180 -8.13 -1.55 46.47
N SER A 181 -7.81 -1.88 45.21
CA SER A 181 -6.96 -3.01 44.81
C SER A 181 -5.55 -2.59 44.33
N GLY A 182 -5.23 -1.29 44.33
CA GLY A 182 -3.91 -0.76 44.00
C GLY A 182 -3.90 0.17 42.77
N THR A 183 -2.70 0.47 42.28
CA THR A 183 -2.50 1.31 41.10
C THR A 183 -2.79 0.54 39.82
N LYS A 184 -3.66 1.10 38.97
CA LYS A 184 -4.05 0.56 37.67
C LYS A 184 -3.75 1.57 36.56
N VAL A 185 -3.60 1.05 35.34
CA VAL A 185 -3.41 1.83 34.12
C VAL A 185 -4.44 1.39 33.11
N ASN A 186 -5.18 2.35 32.55
CA ASN A 186 -6.05 2.14 31.40
C ASN A 186 -5.53 2.92 30.20
N ALA A 187 -5.83 2.43 29.00
CA ALA A 187 -5.60 3.16 27.76
C ALA A 187 -6.94 3.57 27.15
N VAL A 188 -7.00 4.76 26.57
CA VAL A 188 -8.20 5.32 25.93
C VAL A 188 -7.78 6.15 24.73
N SER A 189 -8.64 6.28 23.73
CA SER A 189 -8.42 7.22 22.63
C SER A 189 -8.36 8.65 23.16
N THR A 190 -7.49 9.48 22.60
CA THR A 190 -7.58 10.93 22.79
C THR A 190 -8.86 11.48 22.15
N ILE A 191 -9.27 12.67 22.58
CA ILE A 191 -10.30 13.47 21.92
C ILE A 191 -9.65 14.67 21.26
N LEU A 192 -10.18 15.08 20.11
CA LEU A 192 -9.76 16.31 19.43
C LEU A 192 -10.55 17.49 20.00
N ASP A 193 -9.83 18.46 20.56
CA ASP A 193 -10.36 19.76 20.97
C ASP A 193 -9.77 20.82 20.03
N GLY A 194 -10.52 21.15 18.99
CA GLY A 194 -9.97 21.83 17.82
C GLY A 194 -8.91 20.96 17.13
N ASN A 195 -7.69 21.48 17.01
CA ASN A 195 -6.55 20.76 16.41
C ASN A 195 -5.62 20.12 17.45
N THR A 196 -6.01 20.11 18.72
CA THR A 196 -5.18 19.57 19.80
C THR A 196 -5.78 18.25 20.30
N SER A 197 -5.01 17.18 20.25
CA SER A 197 -5.39 15.93 20.94
C SER A 197 -5.18 16.07 22.45
N LYS A 198 -6.21 15.71 23.22
CA LYS A 198 -6.14 15.66 24.70
C LYS A 198 -6.71 14.35 25.22
N CYS A 199 -6.25 13.93 26.39
CA CYS A 199 -6.88 12.83 27.12
C CYS A 199 -8.31 13.23 27.53
N PRO A 200 -9.26 12.29 27.58
CA PRO A 200 -10.56 12.55 28.19
C PRO A 200 -10.42 12.98 29.66
N ASP A 201 -11.31 13.87 30.12
CA ASP A 201 -11.25 14.41 31.49
C ASP A 201 -11.62 13.36 32.56
N GLN A 202 -12.31 12.29 32.17
CA GLN A 202 -12.77 11.25 33.09
C GLN A 202 -11.63 10.29 33.48
N ASN A 203 -11.30 10.24 34.78
CA ASN A 203 -10.30 9.32 35.33
C ASN A 203 -10.85 8.52 36.53
N PRO A 204 -10.95 7.18 36.47
CA PRO A 204 -10.68 6.34 35.30
C PRO A 204 -11.74 6.50 34.22
N PRO A 205 -11.40 6.32 32.94
CA PRO A 205 -12.38 6.28 31.87
C PRO A 205 -13.25 5.02 32.06
N THR A 206 -14.58 5.19 32.09
CA THR A 206 -15.54 4.07 32.22
C THR A 206 -16.16 3.67 30.89
N ALA A 207 -16.02 4.50 29.86
CA ALA A 207 -16.51 4.25 28.51
C ALA A 207 -15.54 4.86 27.48
N ALA A 208 -15.65 4.40 26.24
CA ALA A 208 -14.99 5.06 25.12
C ALA A 208 -15.56 6.48 24.93
N PRO A 209 -14.74 7.46 24.51
CA PRO A 209 -15.23 8.78 24.14
C PRO A 209 -16.30 8.70 23.05
N ALA A 210 -17.35 9.51 23.17
CA ALA A 210 -18.42 9.55 22.18
C ALA A 210 -18.00 10.24 20.87
N GLN A 211 -17.01 11.13 20.96
CA GLN A 211 -16.41 11.78 19.80
C GLN A 211 -15.61 10.77 18.97
N ALA A 212 -15.59 10.98 17.66
CA ALA A 212 -14.66 10.28 16.78
C ALA A 212 -13.21 10.55 17.24
N TRP A 213 -12.41 9.48 17.28
CA TRP A 213 -11.00 9.59 17.61
C TRP A 213 -10.22 10.26 16.48
N SER A 214 -10.55 9.92 15.23
CA SER A 214 -9.90 10.47 14.06
C SER A 214 -10.82 10.54 12.84
N THR A 215 -10.63 11.59 12.06
CA THR A 215 -11.11 11.67 10.68
C THR A 215 -10.17 10.94 9.73
N ASN A 216 -10.71 10.48 8.60
CA ASN A 216 -9.97 9.64 7.66
C ASN A 216 -10.25 10.01 6.20
N THR A 217 -9.21 9.90 5.36
CA THR A 217 -9.36 9.87 3.91
C THR A 217 -8.67 8.65 3.34
N LEU A 218 -9.23 8.12 2.25
CA LEU A 218 -8.76 6.92 1.59
C LEU A 218 -8.56 7.20 0.11
N ASN A 219 -7.42 6.77 -0.44
CA ASN A 219 -7.14 6.67 -1.86
C ASN A 219 -6.63 5.25 -2.13
N VAL A 220 -7.27 4.48 -3.00
CA VAL A 220 -6.86 3.11 -3.34
C VAL A 220 -7.02 2.91 -4.84
N ASP A 221 -6.17 2.06 -5.42
CA ASP A 221 -6.17 1.70 -6.83
C ASP A 221 -7.40 0.92 -7.34
N CYS A 222 -8.34 0.58 -6.45
CA CYS A 222 -9.52 -0.22 -6.76
C CYS A 222 -10.75 0.28 -6.00
N ALA A 223 -11.94 0.04 -6.57
CA ALA A 223 -13.22 0.23 -5.90
C ALA A 223 -13.65 -1.07 -5.20
N GLY A 224 -14.44 -0.96 -4.12
CA GLY A 224 -14.97 -2.13 -3.40
C GLY A 224 -15.54 -1.79 -2.03
N HIS A 225 -15.88 -2.83 -1.29
CA HIS A 225 -16.34 -2.74 0.10
C HIS A 225 -15.21 -3.14 1.04
N PHE A 226 -14.76 -2.21 1.88
CA PHE A 226 -13.58 -2.41 2.71
C PHE A 226 -13.87 -2.13 4.17
N LYS A 227 -13.27 -2.94 5.03
CA LYS A 227 -13.12 -2.71 6.46
C LYS A 227 -11.65 -2.39 6.74
N LEU A 228 -11.39 -1.14 7.13
CA LEU A 228 -10.07 -0.68 7.54
C LEU A 228 -10.01 -0.64 9.06
N CYS A 229 -8.99 -1.27 9.63
CA CYS A 229 -8.75 -1.28 11.06
C CYS A 229 -7.36 -0.72 11.39
N LEU A 230 -7.29 0.07 12.46
CA LEU A 230 -6.04 0.42 13.10
C LEU A 230 -5.91 -0.39 14.39
N ARG A 231 -4.86 -1.20 14.47
CA ARG A 231 -4.54 -2.01 15.65
C ARG A 231 -3.28 -1.48 16.32
N ILE A 232 -3.39 -1.03 17.57
CA ILE A 232 -2.27 -0.52 18.37
C ILE A 232 -1.70 -1.67 19.19
N ARG A 233 -0.40 -1.92 19.08
CA ARG A 233 0.32 -2.98 19.79
C ARG A 233 1.43 -2.42 20.66
N GLN A 234 1.54 -2.95 21.87
CA GLN A 234 2.72 -2.76 22.72
C GLN A 234 3.74 -3.84 22.36
N GLY A 235 4.90 -3.43 21.84
CA GLY A 235 5.90 -4.34 21.28
C GLY A 235 7.06 -3.58 20.64
N VAL A 236 7.98 -4.30 20.00
CA VAL A 236 9.13 -3.71 19.30
C VAL A 236 8.82 -3.62 17.82
N PHE A 237 8.75 -2.40 17.28
CA PHE A 237 8.37 -2.13 15.89
C PHE A 237 9.25 -2.88 14.87
N GLU A 238 10.54 -2.97 15.13
CA GLU A 238 11.53 -3.62 14.25
C GLU A 238 11.38 -5.15 14.22
N THR A 239 10.78 -5.73 15.26
CA THR A 239 10.58 -7.18 15.37
C THR A 239 9.15 -7.45 15.85
N PRO A 240 8.13 -7.14 15.00
CA PRO A 240 6.73 -7.28 15.40
C PRO A 240 6.42 -8.75 15.67
N SER A 241 5.65 -9.01 16.73
CA SER A 241 5.30 -10.35 17.17
C SER A 241 3.79 -10.54 17.23
N SER A 242 3.31 -11.74 16.89
CA SER A 242 1.91 -12.10 17.13
C SER A 242 1.55 -12.12 18.62
N ASN A 243 2.54 -12.24 19.50
CA ASN A 243 2.38 -12.22 20.95
C ASN A 243 2.39 -10.80 21.55
N ASP A 244 2.64 -9.77 20.75
CA ASP A 244 2.58 -8.38 21.21
C ASP A 244 1.15 -8.05 21.62
N CYS A 245 0.98 -7.48 22.81
CA CYS A 245 -0.36 -7.25 23.34
C CYS A 245 -1.05 -6.12 22.58
N VAL A 246 -2.35 -6.25 22.37
CA VAL A 246 -3.17 -5.28 21.64
C VAL A 246 -3.73 -4.28 22.62
N LEU A 247 -3.26 -3.04 22.54
CA LEU A 247 -3.75 -1.94 23.37
C LEU A 247 -5.17 -1.54 22.95
N ALA A 248 -5.40 -1.47 21.64
CA ALA A 248 -6.68 -1.15 21.04
C ALA A 248 -6.76 -1.65 19.59
N GLU A 249 -7.97 -1.88 19.12
CA GLU A 249 -8.29 -2.06 17.71
C GLU A 249 -9.56 -1.29 17.41
N VAL A 250 -9.53 -0.48 16.36
CA VAL A 250 -10.65 0.35 15.93
C VAL A 250 -10.80 0.23 14.42
N CYS A 251 -12.04 0.09 13.96
CA CYS A 251 -12.33 -0.16 12.55
C CYS A 251 -13.39 0.80 12.02
N ALA A 252 -13.31 1.08 10.72
CA ALA A 252 -14.31 1.74 9.91
C ALA A 252 -14.56 0.89 8.65
N GLU A 253 -15.82 0.78 8.24
CA GLU A 253 -16.25 -0.06 7.12
C GLU A 253 -17.19 0.72 6.21
N SER A 254 -16.94 0.69 4.89
CA SER A 254 -17.71 1.43 3.90
C SER A 254 -17.42 0.93 2.48
N ASP A 255 -18.25 1.36 1.55
CA ASP A 255 -17.96 1.27 0.11
C ASP A 255 -17.03 2.41 -0.32
N TYR A 256 -15.98 2.05 -1.06
CA TYR A 256 -15.10 2.96 -1.76
C TYR A 256 -15.43 2.93 -3.26
N LYS A 257 -16.01 4.03 -3.76
CA LYS A 257 -16.76 4.02 -5.02
C LYS A 257 -15.89 4.17 -6.26
N THR A 258 -14.90 5.06 -6.19
CA THR A 258 -14.07 5.42 -7.35
C THR A 258 -12.59 5.15 -7.08
N ALA A 259 -12.01 4.22 -7.84
CA ALA A 259 -10.58 3.93 -7.80
C ALA A 259 -9.73 5.18 -8.09
N ASN A 260 -8.56 5.28 -7.44
CA ASN A 260 -7.54 6.33 -7.62
C ASN A 260 -8.02 7.76 -7.29
N VAL A 261 -9.13 7.91 -6.56
CA VAL A 261 -9.67 9.21 -6.15
C VAL A 261 -9.70 9.29 -4.63
N GLU A 262 -9.04 10.27 -4.05
CA GLU A 262 -9.14 10.50 -2.61
C GLU A 262 -10.60 10.78 -2.23
N GLN A 263 -11.14 9.96 -1.32
CA GLN A 263 -12.51 10.05 -0.82
C GLN A 263 -12.48 10.15 0.70
N ALA A 264 -13.48 10.82 1.27
CA ALA A 264 -13.72 10.76 2.70
C ALA A 264 -14.03 9.30 3.10
N TRP A 265 -13.45 8.86 4.20
CA TRP A 265 -13.69 7.54 4.77
C TRP A 265 -14.35 7.70 6.13
N PRO A 266 -15.21 6.77 6.60
CA PRO A 266 -15.84 6.92 7.90
C PRO A 266 -14.82 7.14 9.00
N ASP A 267 -15.19 8.01 9.93
CA ASP A 267 -14.35 8.37 11.07
C ASP A 267 -14.10 7.14 11.96
N LEU A 268 -12.90 7.07 12.55
CA LEU A 268 -12.59 6.02 13.53
C LEU A 268 -13.23 6.43 14.86
N PRO A 269 -14.09 5.59 15.46
CA PRO A 269 -14.73 5.92 16.72
C PRO A 269 -13.73 5.99 17.88
N GLY A 270 -14.12 6.67 18.96
CA GLY A 270 -13.41 6.60 20.24
C GLY A 270 -13.33 5.15 20.75
N TRP A 271 -12.29 4.84 21.52
CA TRP A 271 -12.07 3.50 22.06
C TRP A 271 -11.58 3.53 23.51
N LEU A 272 -11.86 2.45 24.24
CA LEU A 272 -11.35 2.18 25.58
C LEU A 272 -10.62 0.83 25.55
N GLY A 273 -9.37 0.83 26.00
CA GLY A 273 -8.51 -0.35 26.04
C GLY A 273 -9.09 -1.44 26.94
N LYS A 274 -9.01 -2.68 26.48
CA LYS A 274 -9.58 -3.86 27.18
C LYS A 274 -8.57 -4.61 28.04
N ASP A 275 -7.28 -4.32 27.89
CA ASP A 275 -6.19 -5.00 28.59
C ASP A 275 -5.38 -4.00 29.44
N PRO A 276 -5.70 -3.86 30.74
CA PRO A 276 -4.95 -3.02 31.66
C PRO A 276 -3.49 -3.45 31.85
N ALA A 277 -3.17 -4.74 31.68
CA ALA A 277 -1.78 -5.21 31.77
C ALA A 277 -0.98 -4.75 30.56
N CYS A 278 -1.58 -4.76 29.36
CA CYS A 278 -0.98 -4.17 28.18
C CYS A 278 -0.81 -2.66 28.30
N ALA A 279 -1.83 -1.95 28.80
CA ALA A 279 -1.75 -0.52 29.06
C ALA A 279 -0.65 -0.18 30.08
N LYS A 280 -0.48 -1.02 31.11
CA LYS A 280 0.63 -0.88 32.05
C LYS A 280 1.99 -1.05 31.37
N LYS A 281 2.18 -2.11 30.57
CA LYS A 281 3.43 -2.29 29.79
C LYS A 281 3.73 -1.10 28.89
N TRP A 282 2.70 -0.54 28.25
CA TRP A 282 2.83 0.67 27.44
C TRP A 282 3.30 1.86 28.27
N SER A 283 2.72 2.06 29.46
CA SER A 283 3.09 3.15 30.37
C SER A 283 4.47 2.96 31.00
N ASP A 284 4.91 1.72 31.25
CA ASP A 284 6.19 1.41 31.89
C ASP A 284 7.40 1.59 30.96
N VAL A 285 7.19 1.67 29.64
CA VAL A 285 8.28 1.91 28.66
C VAL A 285 8.96 3.26 28.98
N PRO A 286 10.30 3.37 28.96
CA PRO A 286 10.98 4.65 29.17
C PRO A 286 10.54 5.73 28.18
N ASP A 287 10.50 7.00 28.62
CA ASP A 287 10.03 8.11 27.77
C ASP A 287 10.85 8.32 26.50
N SER A 288 12.12 7.91 26.50
CA SER A 288 13.04 7.96 25.36
C SER A 288 12.83 6.82 24.35
N THR A 289 11.93 5.89 24.62
CA THR A 289 11.69 4.71 23.79
C THR A 289 10.26 4.69 23.29
N SER A 290 10.07 4.20 22.07
CA SER A 290 8.75 3.95 21.52
C SER A 290 8.04 2.89 22.36
N ALA A 291 6.82 3.18 22.80
CA ALA A 291 6.02 2.24 23.59
C ALA A 291 5.42 1.10 22.75
N GLY A 292 5.39 1.25 21.43
CA GLY A 292 4.75 0.28 20.54
C GLY A 292 4.62 0.75 19.10
N TYR A 293 3.71 0.12 18.37
CA TYR A 293 3.45 0.41 16.97
C TYR A 293 1.97 0.23 16.62
N ALA A 294 1.53 0.87 15.54
CA ALA A 294 0.23 0.63 14.94
C ALA A 294 0.36 -0.25 13.70
N GLU A 295 -0.57 -1.17 13.51
CA GLU A 295 -0.80 -1.90 12.27
C GLU A 295 -2.01 -1.31 11.57
N MET A 296 -1.85 -0.97 10.30
CA MET A 296 -2.95 -0.58 9.41
C MET A 296 -3.38 -1.82 8.63
N ILE A 297 -4.64 -2.19 8.81
CA ILE A 297 -5.19 -3.46 8.38
C ILE A 297 -6.34 -3.19 7.42
N VAL A 298 -6.41 -3.97 6.36
CA VAL A 298 -7.56 -4.01 5.46
C VAL A 298 -8.12 -5.42 5.38
N LYS A 299 -9.44 -5.50 5.29
CA LYS A 299 -10.16 -6.69 4.85
C LYS A 299 -11.35 -6.27 4.00
N GLY A 300 -11.66 -6.98 2.92
CA GLY A 300 -12.82 -6.63 2.11
C GLY A 300 -12.92 -7.37 0.79
N GLN A 301 -13.71 -6.81 -0.12
CA GLN A 301 -13.88 -7.33 -1.46
C GLN A 301 -13.93 -6.20 -2.49
N SER A 302 -13.22 -6.35 -3.61
CA SER A 302 -13.28 -5.41 -4.72
C SER A 302 -14.63 -5.51 -5.46
N VAL A 303 -15.00 -4.47 -6.22
CA VAL A 303 -16.14 -4.56 -7.16
C VAL A 303 -15.94 -5.61 -8.26
N ARG A 304 -14.72 -6.15 -8.40
CA ARG A 304 -14.38 -7.26 -9.30
C ARG A 304 -14.43 -8.63 -8.62
N CYS A 305 -14.99 -8.70 -7.40
CA CYS A 305 -15.09 -9.89 -6.57
C CYS A 305 -13.76 -10.41 -6.01
N ASP A 306 -12.67 -9.65 -6.10
CA ASP A 306 -11.38 -10.05 -5.54
C ASP A 306 -11.41 -9.90 -4.03
N ALA A 307 -11.04 -10.95 -3.30
CA ALA A 307 -10.88 -10.88 -1.86
C ALA A 307 -9.63 -10.05 -1.52
N ILE A 308 -9.76 -9.18 -0.52
CA ILE A 308 -8.67 -8.35 -0.01
C ILE A 308 -8.37 -8.87 1.39
N ASP A 309 -7.38 -9.75 1.47
CA ASP A 309 -6.98 -10.45 2.69
C ASP A 309 -5.50 -10.88 2.62
N ASP A 310 -5.02 -11.62 3.62
CA ASP A 310 -3.67 -12.17 3.67
C ASP A 310 -3.44 -13.38 2.76
N GLY A 311 -4.26 -13.59 1.72
CA GLY A 311 -4.25 -14.76 0.85
C GLY A 311 -4.75 -16.05 1.51
N LYS A 312 -5.12 -16.01 2.78
CA LYS A 312 -5.67 -17.13 3.55
C LYS A 312 -7.01 -16.76 4.20
N GLY A 313 -7.64 -15.65 3.80
CA GLY A 313 -8.88 -15.14 4.40
C GLY A 313 -8.69 -14.36 5.70
N GLY A 314 -7.45 -14.12 6.13
CA GLY A 314 -7.09 -13.36 7.32
C GLY A 314 -6.99 -11.84 7.08
N ASP A 315 -6.46 -11.13 8.07
CA ASP A 315 -6.28 -9.68 8.01
C ASP A 315 -5.05 -9.30 7.18
N LEU A 316 -5.20 -8.41 6.18
CA LEU A 316 -4.06 -7.89 5.43
C LEU A 316 -3.45 -6.69 6.16
N VAL A 317 -2.34 -6.89 6.86
CA VAL A 317 -1.52 -5.79 7.42
C VAL A 317 -0.70 -5.18 6.28
N PHE A 318 -1.11 -4.01 5.80
CA PHE A 318 -0.46 -3.37 4.66
C PHE A 318 0.59 -2.34 5.07
N ASN A 319 0.48 -1.76 6.27
CA ASN A 319 1.46 -0.83 6.80
C ASN A 319 1.62 -0.97 8.30
N ARG A 320 2.81 -0.61 8.80
CA ARG A 320 3.08 -0.47 10.24
C ARG A 320 3.70 0.89 10.50
N VAL A 321 3.26 1.53 11.58
CA VAL A 321 3.76 2.85 11.98
C VAL A 321 4.30 2.76 13.41
N LYS A 322 5.55 3.15 13.60
CA LYS A 322 6.18 3.23 14.92
C LYS A 322 5.60 4.39 15.70
N TYR A 323 5.21 4.17 16.96
CA TYR A 323 4.82 5.28 17.82
C TYR A 323 6.04 6.07 18.28
N CYS A 324 5.83 7.37 18.49
CA CYS A 324 6.86 8.23 19.01
C CYS A 324 7.19 7.95 20.48
N PRO A 325 8.46 8.12 20.88
CA PRO A 325 8.82 8.23 22.29
C PRO A 325 7.98 9.32 22.98
N ARG A 326 7.56 9.07 24.22
CA ARG A 326 6.74 10.05 24.96
C ARG A 326 7.49 11.35 25.25
N ALA A 327 8.82 11.30 25.32
CA ALA A 327 9.67 12.48 25.42
C ALA A 327 9.39 13.50 24.30
N CYS A 328 8.97 13.06 23.12
CA CYS A 328 8.65 13.92 21.98
C CYS A 328 7.40 14.81 22.19
N ASN A 329 6.58 14.54 23.20
CA ASN A 329 5.45 15.40 23.53
C ASN A 329 5.89 16.70 24.23
N GLN A 330 7.15 16.79 24.67
CA GLN A 330 7.69 18.01 25.27
C GLN A 330 8.28 18.91 24.19
N SER A 331 7.89 20.18 24.19
CA SER A 331 8.40 21.17 23.22
C SER A 331 9.93 21.32 23.24
N ALA A 332 10.55 21.12 24.40
CA ALA A 332 12.01 21.13 24.54
C ALA A 332 12.71 20.02 23.73
N ASN A 333 12.00 18.93 23.43
CA ASN A 333 12.51 17.76 22.73
C ASN A 333 12.13 17.71 21.24
N ALA A 334 11.40 18.72 20.73
CA ALA A 334 10.88 18.72 19.36
C ALA A 334 11.98 18.60 18.29
N ASN A 335 13.20 19.05 18.59
CA ASN A 335 14.34 19.01 17.67
C ASN A 335 15.23 17.77 17.83
N LEU A 336 14.90 16.87 18.76
CA LEU A 336 15.64 15.61 18.88
C LEU A 336 15.42 14.76 17.62
N PRO A 337 16.46 14.10 17.07
CA PRO A 337 16.35 13.33 15.82
C PRO A 337 15.17 12.36 15.79
N GLU A 338 14.89 11.68 16.91
CA GLU A 338 13.79 10.75 17.08
C GLU A 338 12.39 11.41 17.12
N CYS A 339 12.33 12.73 17.34
CA CYS A 339 11.09 13.51 17.44
C CYS A 339 10.79 14.34 16.20
N VAL A 340 11.75 14.56 15.29
CA VAL A 340 11.53 15.39 14.09
C VAL A 340 10.45 14.82 13.17
N SER A 341 10.33 13.50 13.09
CA SER A 341 9.29 12.82 12.30
C SER A 341 8.04 12.47 13.12
N CYS A 342 7.96 12.93 14.37
CA CYS A 342 6.85 12.63 15.25
C CYS A 342 5.67 13.56 15.01
N GLN A 343 4.56 12.97 14.58
CA GLN A 343 3.33 13.68 14.30
C GLN A 343 2.14 12.95 14.92
N GLN A 344 1.08 13.71 15.24
CA GLN A 344 -0.16 13.14 15.78
C GLN A 344 -0.98 12.43 14.71
N SER A 345 -0.86 12.88 13.46
CA SER A 345 -1.42 12.23 12.28
C SER A 345 -0.52 11.09 11.83
N GLY A 346 -1.11 10.10 11.18
CA GLY A 346 -0.34 9.12 10.41
C GLY A 346 -0.97 8.83 9.06
N GLN A 347 -0.15 8.25 8.21
CA GLN A 347 -0.55 7.82 6.89
C GLN A 347 0.08 6.46 6.61
N GLY A 348 -0.70 5.58 5.97
CA GLY A 348 -0.19 4.35 5.39
C GLY A 348 -0.22 4.46 3.88
N GLN A 349 0.86 4.04 3.24
CA GLN A 349 0.93 3.85 1.80
C GLN A 349 0.89 2.36 1.49
N PHE A 350 0.33 2.03 0.33
CA PHE A 350 0.32 0.67 -0.23
C PHE A 350 1.33 0.58 -1.36
#